data_AF-A0A3M6Y3A6-F1
#
_entry.id   AF-A0A3M6Y3A6-F1
#
_cell.length_a   1.000
_cell.length_b   1.000
_cell.length_c   1.000
_cell.angle_alpha   90.00
_cell.angle_beta   90.00
_cell.angle_gamma   90.00
#
_symmetry.space_group_name_H-M   'P 1'
#
loop_
_entity.id
_entity.type
_entity.pdbx_description
1 polymer ?
#
loop_
_entity_poly.entity_id
_entity_poly.type
_entity_poly.pdbx_seq_one_letter_code
_entity_poly.pdbx_strand_id
1 'polypeptide(L)'
;MKFTSTPAAAAGVVATAQAQYFSVISARSASPIHLRPLQARNYGIWIGGEAATYCPEVAAPSCPNTTYTNFAGGEGSLFMGTEVPGGQEVYIDPEAGALSYTRPHSAAMPEGAIRTGWSLDFLSSYGTLAYEGGLVACNQTADEYQVYAVTNGTSPPGDCLGFDALTSNQTKPAAWEYI
;
A
#
# COMPACT_ATOMS: atom_id res chain seq x y z
N MET A 1 38.81 48.49 -14.35
CA MET A 1 37.91 48.05 -13.25
C MET A 1 37.35 46.70 -13.65
N LYS A 2 37.70 45.63 -12.93
CA LYS A 2 37.38 44.23 -13.28
C LYS A 2 36.33 43.77 -12.28
N PHE A 3 35.09 43.54 -12.73
CA PHE A 3 34.00 43.05 -11.88
C PHE A 3 34.09 41.53 -11.78
N THR A 4 34.35 41.00 -10.59
CA THR A 4 34.20 39.58 -10.26
C THR A 4 32.81 39.37 -9.68
N SER A 5 31.96 38.66 -10.43
CA SER A 5 30.66 38.18 -9.97
C SER A 5 30.82 36.78 -9.36
N THR A 6 30.48 36.63 -8.09
CA THR A 6 30.43 35.34 -7.39
C THR A 6 29.01 34.79 -7.51
N PRO A 7 28.79 33.55 -7.97
CA PRO A 7 27.46 32.97 -7.96
C PRO A 7 27.08 32.57 -6.52
N ALA A 8 25.95 33.09 -6.04
CA ALA A 8 25.30 32.60 -4.83
C ALA A 8 24.55 31.30 -5.17
N ALA A 9 24.93 30.19 -4.53
CA ALA A 9 24.18 28.94 -4.61
C ALA A 9 22.87 29.08 -3.82
N ALA A 10 21.73 29.03 -4.50
CA ALA A 10 20.43 28.96 -3.86
C ALA A 10 20.22 27.54 -3.31
N ALA A 11 20.20 27.41 -1.98
CA ALA A 11 19.75 26.20 -1.31
C ALA A 11 18.23 26.09 -1.47
N GLY A 12 17.78 25.24 -2.41
CA GLY A 12 16.38 24.88 -2.53
C GLY A 12 15.95 24.08 -1.31
N VAL A 13 14.94 24.57 -0.59
CA VAL A 13 14.20 23.77 0.39
C VAL A 13 13.45 22.69 -0.38
N VAL A 14 13.95 21.45 -0.30
CA VAL A 14 13.16 20.28 -0.69
C VAL A 14 12.10 20.13 0.38
N ALA A 15 10.87 20.53 0.07
CA ALA A 15 9.73 20.18 0.90
C ALA A 15 9.62 18.66 0.88
N THR A 16 9.90 18.01 2.00
CA THR A 16 9.55 16.59 2.16
C THR A 16 8.03 16.54 2.16
N ALA A 17 7.44 15.98 1.10
CA ALA A 17 6.03 15.64 1.13
C ALA A 17 5.82 14.75 2.37
N GLN A 18 5.00 15.21 3.31
CA GLN A 18 4.62 14.35 4.43
C GLN A 18 4.00 13.09 3.83
N ALA A 19 4.43 11.91 4.28
CA ALA A 19 3.83 10.66 3.81
C ALA A 19 2.32 10.72 4.09
N GLN A 20 1.53 10.75 3.03
CA GLN A 20 0.08 10.74 3.14
C GLN A 20 -0.34 9.31 3.49
N TYR A 21 -0.92 9.13 4.66
CA TYR A 21 -1.47 7.84 5.07
C TYR A 21 -2.94 7.75 4.71
N PHE A 22 -3.40 6.55 4.37
CA PHE A 22 -4.81 6.30 4.08
C PHE A 22 -5.18 4.85 4.32
N SER A 23 -6.43 4.60 4.72
CA SER A 23 -7.02 3.26 4.72
C SER A 23 -7.77 3.05 3.41
N VAL A 24 -8.02 1.79 3.04
CA VAL A 24 -8.72 1.44 1.80
C VAL A 24 -9.89 0.50 2.11
N ILE A 25 -11.03 0.72 1.45
CA ILE A 25 -12.18 -0.17 1.44
C ILE A 25 -12.54 -0.54 0.00
N SER A 26 -13.00 -1.76 -0.21
CA SER A 26 -13.45 -2.23 -1.51
C SER A 26 -14.89 -1.80 -1.80
N ALA A 27 -15.14 -1.27 -2.99
CA ALA A 27 -16.46 -0.90 -3.47
C ALA A 27 -16.85 -1.78 -4.66
N ARG A 28 -17.73 -2.74 -4.39
CA ARG A 28 -18.39 -3.56 -5.42
C ARG A 28 -19.80 -3.94 -5.00
N SER A 29 -20.82 -3.23 -5.50
CA SER A 29 -22.21 -3.46 -5.09
C SER A 29 -22.66 -4.91 -5.31
N ALA A 30 -23.60 -5.37 -4.48
CA ALA A 30 -24.17 -6.73 -4.53
C ALA A 30 -23.12 -7.86 -4.54
N SER A 31 -22.07 -7.72 -3.70
CA SER A 31 -21.00 -8.72 -3.61
C SER A 31 -20.51 -8.91 -2.17
N PRO A 32 -19.91 -10.06 -1.83
CA PRO A 32 -19.40 -10.36 -0.49
C PRO A 32 -18.16 -9.52 -0.10
N ILE A 33 -17.62 -8.75 -1.04
CA ILE A 33 -16.50 -7.83 -0.82
C ILE A 33 -16.95 -6.36 -0.75
N HIS A 34 -18.25 -6.05 -0.81
CA HIS A 34 -18.70 -4.67 -0.75
C HIS A 34 -18.42 -4.03 0.60
N LEU A 35 -17.80 -2.85 0.59
CA LEU A 35 -17.45 -2.02 1.75
C LEU A 35 -16.67 -2.75 2.85
N ARG A 36 -15.79 -3.67 2.44
CA ARG A 36 -14.88 -4.37 3.36
C ARG A 36 -13.48 -3.72 3.30
N PRO A 37 -12.75 -3.63 4.42
CA PRO A 37 -11.43 -3.00 4.45
C PRO A 37 -10.40 -3.85 3.73
N LEU A 38 -9.38 -3.22 3.15
CA LEU A 38 -8.15 -3.93 2.77
C LEU A 38 -7.25 -4.05 4.00
N GLN A 39 -6.79 -5.26 4.27
CA GLN A 39 -6.04 -5.64 5.46
C GLN A 39 -4.78 -6.41 5.07
N ALA A 40 -3.67 -6.06 5.69
CA ALA A 40 -2.38 -6.70 5.53
C ALA A 40 -2.22 -7.84 6.52
N ARG A 41 -2.00 -9.06 6.00
CA ARG A 41 -1.66 -10.24 6.81
C ARG A 41 -0.92 -11.28 5.97
N ASN A 42 -0.03 -12.04 6.60
CA ASN A 42 0.76 -13.09 5.94
C ASN A 42 1.51 -12.57 4.70
N TYR A 43 2.05 -11.36 4.76
CA TYR A 43 2.69 -10.66 3.64
C TYR A 43 1.83 -10.48 2.37
N GLY A 44 0.51 -10.58 2.48
CA GLY A 44 -0.46 -10.33 1.41
C GLY A 44 -1.46 -9.24 1.78
N ILE A 45 -2.13 -8.69 0.76
CA ILE A 45 -3.25 -7.75 0.94
C ILE A 45 -4.57 -8.47 0.68
N TRP A 46 -5.49 -8.33 1.63
CA TRP A 46 -6.74 -9.09 1.67
C TRP A 46 -7.93 -8.18 1.87
N ILE A 47 -9.13 -8.61 1.47
CA ILE A 47 -10.37 -7.92 1.75
C ILE A 47 -11.05 -8.53 2.98
N GLY A 48 -11.30 -7.69 3.98
CA GLY A 48 -11.90 -8.03 5.26
C GLY A 48 -10.93 -8.68 6.25
N GLY A 49 -11.46 -9.01 7.43
CA GLY A 49 -10.68 -9.51 8.55
C GLY A 49 -9.92 -8.39 9.26
N GLU A 50 -8.88 -8.78 9.99
CA GLU A 50 -7.97 -7.88 10.71
C GLU A 50 -6.58 -7.89 10.08
N ALA A 51 -5.88 -6.78 10.23
CA ALA A 51 -4.46 -6.71 9.92
C ALA A 51 -3.65 -7.46 10.97
N ALA A 52 -2.58 -8.12 10.55
CA ALA A 52 -1.60 -8.72 11.44
C ALA A 52 -0.40 -7.78 11.59
N THR A 53 -0.09 -7.41 12.84
CA THR A 53 0.94 -6.42 13.17
C THR A 53 1.88 -6.98 14.23
N TYR A 54 3.13 -6.49 14.24
CA TYR A 54 4.10 -6.80 15.28
C TYR A 54 4.69 -5.53 15.89
N CYS A 55 4.81 -5.53 17.21
CA CYS A 55 5.36 -4.44 18.00
C CYS A 55 6.55 -4.94 18.83
N PRO A 56 7.80 -4.63 18.48
CA PRO A 56 8.96 -5.06 19.26
C PRO A 56 9.11 -4.21 20.52
N GLU A 57 8.90 -4.79 21.71
CA GLU A 57 8.94 -4.08 22.99
C GLU A 57 10.27 -3.34 23.25
N VAL A 58 11.40 -3.87 22.77
CA VAL A 58 12.74 -3.29 23.01
C VAL A 58 13.08 -2.16 22.04
N ALA A 59 12.73 -2.33 20.75
CA ALA A 59 13.08 -1.38 19.71
C ALA A 59 12.01 -0.28 19.53
N ALA A 60 10.76 -0.58 19.89
CA ALA A 60 9.60 0.29 19.72
C ALA A 60 8.61 0.14 20.90
N PRO A 61 8.97 0.63 22.11
CA PRO A 61 8.19 0.44 23.33
C PRO A 61 6.81 1.14 23.33
N SER A 62 6.50 1.92 22.31
CA SER A 62 5.23 2.66 22.18
C SER A 62 4.77 2.73 20.73
N CYS A 63 4.74 1.57 20.09
CA CYS A 63 4.29 1.48 18.71
C CYS A 63 2.76 1.32 18.58
N PRO A 64 2.17 1.60 17.40
CA PRO A 64 0.76 1.35 17.15
C PRO A 64 0.41 -0.14 17.29
N ASN A 65 -0.57 -0.43 18.15
CA ASN A 65 -1.19 -1.75 18.27
C ASN A 65 -2.61 -1.67 17.70
N THR A 66 -2.74 -1.94 16.40
CA THR A 66 -4.02 -1.84 15.69
C THR A 66 -4.32 -3.12 14.93
N THR A 67 -5.59 -3.27 14.55
CA THR A 67 -6.12 -4.39 13.75
C THR A 67 -6.53 -3.95 12.34
N TYR A 68 -6.06 -2.78 11.89
CA TYR A 68 -6.36 -2.24 10.57
C TYR A 68 -5.09 -1.83 9.80
N THR A 69 -5.21 -1.74 8.49
CA THR A 69 -4.12 -1.33 7.61
C THR A 69 -4.29 0.10 7.13
N ASN A 70 -3.22 0.87 7.33
CA ASN A 70 -2.98 2.10 6.58
C ASN A 70 -1.91 1.83 5.52
N PHE A 71 -2.02 2.50 4.39
CA PHE A 71 -1.03 2.58 3.32
C PHE A 71 -0.40 3.97 3.30
N ALA A 72 0.68 4.12 2.54
CA ALA A 72 1.34 5.39 2.27
C ALA A 72 1.77 5.47 0.80
N GLY A 73 1.97 6.70 0.30
CA GLY A 73 2.31 6.92 -1.12
C GLY A 73 1.06 6.85 -1.99
N GLY A 74 1.08 6.02 -3.04
CA GLY A 74 -0.04 5.82 -3.96
C GLY A 74 0.07 6.61 -5.27
N GLU A 75 1.04 7.52 -5.40
CA GLU A 75 1.44 8.09 -6.68
C GLU A 75 2.72 7.42 -7.18
N GLY A 76 2.61 6.67 -8.28
CA GLY A 76 3.69 5.87 -8.82
C GLY A 76 3.88 4.58 -8.06
N SER A 77 4.26 4.64 -6.77
CA SER A 77 4.53 3.47 -5.89
C SER A 77 3.64 3.47 -4.65
N LEU A 78 3.42 2.29 -4.06
CA LEU A 78 2.57 2.09 -2.89
C LEU A 78 3.35 1.44 -1.75
N PHE A 79 3.14 1.91 -0.52
CA PHE A 79 3.84 1.45 0.67
C PHE A 79 2.86 1.13 1.79
N MET A 80 3.31 0.33 2.76
CA MET A 80 2.58 0.12 4.00
C MET A 80 2.77 1.32 4.93
N GLY A 81 1.68 1.77 5.56
CA GLY A 81 1.70 2.82 6.57
C GLY A 81 2.25 2.29 7.89
N THR A 82 3.58 2.27 8.01
CA THR A 82 4.34 1.57 9.04
C THR A 82 5.47 2.43 9.64
N GLU A 83 5.91 2.15 10.86
CA GLU A 83 7.02 2.88 11.51
C GLU A 83 8.40 2.22 11.35
N VAL A 84 8.44 0.94 10.98
CA VAL A 84 9.69 0.16 10.90
C VAL A 84 10.73 0.82 9.96
N PRO A 85 11.98 0.98 10.40
CA PRO A 85 13.04 1.54 9.56
C PRO A 85 13.23 0.77 8.25
N GLY A 86 13.23 1.51 7.14
CA GLY A 86 13.25 0.97 5.78
C GLY A 86 11.85 0.76 5.18
N GLY A 87 10.80 0.81 6.01
CA GLY A 87 9.41 0.64 5.59
C GLY A 87 9.10 -0.76 5.08
N GLN A 88 7.92 -0.89 4.50
CA GLN A 88 7.50 -2.07 3.74
C GLN A 88 6.83 -1.58 2.46
N GLU A 89 7.28 -2.08 1.32
CA GLU A 89 6.81 -1.65 0.00
C GLU A 89 5.84 -2.66 -0.57
N VAL A 90 4.73 -2.18 -1.13
CA VAL A 90 3.78 -3.03 -1.85
C VAL A 90 4.36 -3.35 -3.22
N TYR A 91 4.33 -4.62 -3.58
CA TYR A 91 4.68 -5.11 -4.91
C TYR A 91 3.60 -6.06 -5.43
N ILE A 92 3.57 -6.22 -6.73
CA ILE A 92 2.70 -7.13 -7.45
C ILE A 92 3.55 -8.31 -7.89
N ASP A 93 3.12 -9.50 -7.50
CA ASP A 93 3.70 -10.76 -7.96
C ASP A 93 3.60 -10.85 -9.49
N PRO A 94 4.71 -11.13 -10.20
CA PRO A 94 4.72 -11.08 -11.67
C PRO A 94 4.02 -12.25 -12.35
N GLU A 95 3.72 -13.35 -11.64
CA GLU A 95 3.09 -14.53 -12.21
C GLU A 95 1.57 -14.52 -11.98
N ALA A 96 1.14 -14.26 -10.74
CA ALA A 96 -0.27 -14.29 -10.36
C ALA A 96 -0.91 -12.90 -10.30
N GLY A 97 -0.11 -11.84 -10.16
CA GLY A 97 -0.61 -10.48 -9.93
C GLY A 97 -0.96 -10.19 -8.46
N ALA A 98 -0.61 -11.08 -7.52
CA ALA A 98 -0.96 -10.93 -6.11
C ALA A 98 -0.33 -9.67 -5.53
N LEU A 99 -1.11 -8.88 -4.77
CA LEU A 99 -0.56 -7.80 -3.97
C LEU A 99 0.09 -8.40 -2.71
N SER A 100 1.39 -8.17 -2.61
CA SER A 100 2.21 -8.52 -1.46
C SER A 100 3.01 -7.31 -1.00
N TYR A 101 3.65 -7.42 0.15
CA TYR A 101 4.53 -6.37 0.65
C TYR A 101 5.82 -6.94 1.20
N THR A 102 6.88 -6.14 1.17
CA THR A 102 8.19 -6.61 1.63
C THR A 102 8.19 -6.90 3.12
N ARG A 103 9.05 -7.84 3.52
CA ARG A 103 9.27 -8.13 4.93
C ARG A 103 9.96 -6.93 5.60
N PRO A 104 9.76 -6.76 6.92
CA PRO A 104 10.47 -5.75 7.70
C PRO A 104 11.98 -5.86 7.50
N HIS A 105 12.65 -4.71 7.37
CA HIS A 105 14.11 -4.62 7.15
C HIS A 105 14.64 -5.34 5.90
N SER A 106 13.77 -5.65 4.93
CA SER A 106 14.14 -6.32 3.69
C SER A 106 13.52 -5.63 2.49
N ALA A 107 14.30 -5.51 1.41
CA ALA A 107 13.81 -5.12 0.10
C ALA A 107 13.62 -6.33 -0.84
N ALA A 108 13.73 -7.55 -0.32
CA ALA A 108 13.62 -8.76 -1.13
C ALA A 108 12.19 -8.91 -1.68
N MET A 109 12.10 -9.15 -2.98
CA MET A 109 10.89 -9.43 -3.74
C MET A 109 11.21 -10.51 -4.78
N PRO A 110 10.20 -11.22 -5.31
CA PRO A 110 10.40 -12.09 -6.47
C PRO A 110 11.02 -11.34 -7.66
N GLU A 111 11.81 -12.05 -8.46
CA GLU A 111 12.34 -11.49 -9.72
C GLU A 111 11.18 -11.10 -10.64
N GLY A 112 11.21 -9.88 -11.18
CA GLY A 112 10.15 -9.36 -12.04
C GLY A 112 8.99 -8.67 -11.31
N ALA A 113 9.00 -8.63 -9.97
CA ALA A 113 7.97 -7.95 -9.19
C ALA A 113 7.74 -6.50 -9.66
N ILE A 114 6.47 -6.13 -9.80
CA ILE A 114 6.06 -4.81 -10.30
C ILE A 114 5.72 -3.92 -9.10
N ARG A 115 6.30 -2.72 -9.07
CA ARG A 115 6.19 -1.78 -7.93
C ARG A 115 5.47 -0.48 -8.28
N THR A 116 5.34 -0.23 -9.58
CA THR A 116 4.82 1.03 -10.13
C THR A 116 3.49 0.84 -10.83
N GLY A 117 2.81 1.95 -11.15
CA GLY A 117 1.51 1.95 -11.84
C GLY A 117 0.34 2.30 -10.93
N TRP A 118 0.64 2.80 -9.72
CA TRP A 118 -0.35 3.28 -8.76
C TRP A 118 -0.69 4.75 -9.02
N SER A 119 -1.97 5.07 -8.89
CA SER A 119 -2.46 6.44 -8.79
C SER A 119 -3.39 6.58 -7.60
N LEU A 120 -3.29 7.71 -6.92
CA LEU A 120 -4.10 8.01 -5.76
C LEU A 120 -4.70 9.40 -5.95
N ASP A 121 -6.00 9.42 -6.18
CA ASP A 121 -6.74 10.67 -6.38
C ASP A 121 -7.52 10.99 -5.11
N PHE A 122 -7.26 12.15 -4.51
CA PHE A 122 -8.03 12.65 -3.37
C PHE A 122 -9.03 13.70 -3.82
N LEU A 123 -10.29 13.52 -3.41
CA LEU A 123 -11.35 14.49 -3.64
C LEU A 123 -11.48 15.45 -2.46
N SER A 124 -11.37 14.94 -1.22
CA SER A 124 -11.31 15.74 0.01
C SER A 124 -10.97 14.87 1.23
N SER A 125 -11.99 14.36 1.94
CA SER A 125 -11.87 13.43 3.07
C SER A 125 -11.74 11.96 2.64
N TYR A 126 -12.05 11.68 1.37
CA TYR A 126 -11.92 10.38 0.72
C TYR A 126 -11.30 10.53 -0.67
N GLY A 127 -10.85 9.41 -1.21
CA GLY A 127 -10.24 9.33 -2.54
C GLY A 127 -10.41 7.95 -3.16
N THR A 128 -9.66 7.71 -4.23
CA THR A 128 -9.60 6.42 -4.92
C THR A 128 -8.15 6.03 -5.15
N LEU A 129 -7.79 4.82 -4.74
CA LEU A 129 -6.54 4.18 -5.11
C LEU A 129 -6.81 3.35 -6.36
N ALA A 130 -6.00 3.52 -7.40
CA ALA A 130 -6.10 2.74 -8.62
C ALA A 130 -4.75 2.15 -9.01
N TYR A 131 -4.82 1.04 -9.73
CA TYR A 131 -3.72 0.47 -10.48
C TYR A 131 -4.08 0.49 -11.96
N GLU A 132 -3.11 0.74 -12.86
CA GLU A 132 -3.34 0.94 -14.30
C GLU A 132 -4.22 -0.13 -14.96
N GLY A 133 -4.00 -1.41 -14.63
CA GLY A 133 -4.82 -2.51 -15.18
C GLY A 133 -6.07 -2.85 -14.35
N GLY A 134 -6.26 -2.22 -13.20
CA GLY A 134 -7.36 -2.48 -12.27
C GLY A 134 -7.03 -3.51 -11.19
N LEU A 135 -7.91 -3.61 -10.20
CA LEU A 135 -7.80 -4.53 -9.07
C LEU A 135 -8.94 -5.55 -9.09
N VAL A 136 -8.59 -6.80 -8.77
CA VAL A 136 -9.54 -7.89 -8.59
C VAL A 136 -9.31 -8.55 -7.24
N ALA A 137 -10.38 -9.08 -6.66
CA ALA A 137 -10.34 -9.83 -5.42
C ALA A 137 -10.69 -11.28 -5.72
N CYS A 138 -9.75 -12.19 -5.51
CA CYS A 138 -9.92 -13.61 -5.80
C CYS A 138 -10.15 -14.39 -4.52
N ASN A 139 -11.14 -15.27 -4.54
CA ASN A 139 -11.49 -16.09 -3.39
C ASN A 139 -10.42 -17.18 -3.17
N GLN A 140 -9.79 -17.19 -1.99
CA GLN A 140 -8.83 -18.23 -1.60
C GLN A 140 -9.49 -19.35 -0.79
N THR A 141 -10.39 -18.97 0.13
CA THR A 141 -11.25 -19.85 0.93
C THR A 141 -12.56 -19.13 1.26
N ALA A 142 -13.56 -19.85 1.76
CA ALA A 142 -14.86 -19.26 2.13
C ALA A 142 -14.70 -17.93 2.91
N ASP A 143 -15.20 -16.84 2.32
CA ASP A 143 -15.21 -15.46 2.82
C ASP A 143 -13.85 -14.71 2.92
N GLU A 144 -12.76 -15.29 2.44
CA GLU A 144 -11.45 -14.66 2.35
C GLU A 144 -11.03 -14.39 0.90
N TYR A 145 -10.84 -13.11 0.58
CA TYR A 145 -10.46 -12.65 -0.74
C TYR A 145 -9.10 -11.97 -0.70
N GLN A 146 -8.13 -12.49 -1.46
CA GLN A 146 -6.84 -11.82 -1.64
C GLN A 146 -6.94 -10.85 -2.82
N VAL A 147 -6.22 -9.73 -2.74
CA VAL A 147 -6.21 -8.68 -3.77
C VAL A 147 -5.11 -8.98 -4.80
N TYR A 148 -5.47 -8.80 -6.06
CA TYR A 148 -4.59 -8.95 -7.21
C TYR A 148 -4.71 -7.72 -8.11
N ALA A 149 -3.59 -7.32 -8.71
CA ALA A 149 -3.54 -6.36 -9.79
C ALA A 149 -3.64 -7.11 -11.13
N VAL A 150 -4.45 -6.59 -12.04
CA VAL A 150 -4.54 -7.12 -13.39
C VAL A 150 -3.41 -6.52 -14.20
N THR A 151 -2.47 -7.35 -14.66
CA THR A 151 -1.37 -6.91 -15.53
C THR A 151 -1.11 -7.96 -16.61
N ASN A 152 -0.48 -7.55 -17.70
CA ASN A 152 -0.23 -8.45 -18.83
C ASN A 152 0.69 -9.60 -18.39
N GLY A 153 0.31 -10.83 -18.73
CA GLY A 153 1.06 -12.04 -18.36
C GLY A 153 0.74 -12.59 -16.97
N THR A 154 -0.06 -11.91 -16.15
CA THR A 154 -0.52 -12.48 -14.87
C THR A 154 -1.76 -13.35 -15.02
N SER A 155 -1.86 -14.37 -14.17
CA SER A 155 -3.01 -15.26 -14.09
C SER A 155 -3.53 -15.35 -12.65
N PRO A 156 -4.41 -14.42 -12.22
CA PRO A 156 -5.03 -14.50 -10.90
C PRO A 156 -5.80 -15.83 -10.72
N PRO A 157 -5.80 -16.41 -9.52
CA PRO A 157 -6.39 -17.72 -9.28
C PRO A 157 -7.91 -17.66 -9.16
N GLY A 158 -8.59 -18.70 -9.66
CA GLY A 158 -10.00 -18.95 -9.38
C GLY A 158 -10.96 -17.85 -9.85
N ASP A 159 -12.09 -17.73 -9.13
CA ASP A 159 -13.13 -16.75 -9.43
C ASP A 159 -12.82 -15.41 -8.76
N CYS A 160 -12.51 -14.41 -9.58
CA CYS A 160 -12.13 -13.07 -9.13
C CYS A 160 -13.23 -12.04 -9.40
N LEU A 161 -13.32 -11.06 -8.50
CA LEU A 161 -14.28 -9.97 -8.54
C LEU A 161 -13.54 -8.64 -8.68
N GLY A 162 -13.71 -7.93 -9.81
CA GLY A 162 -13.20 -6.56 -9.95
C GLY A 162 -13.90 -5.60 -8.98
N PHE A 163 -13.15 -4.66 -8.40
CA PHE A 163 -13.67 -3.70 -7.42
C PHE A 163 -12.96 -2.35 -7.50
N ASP A 164 -13.62 -1.29 -7.05
CA ASP A 164 -13.01 0.03 -6.88
C ASP A 164 -12.43 0.16 -5.45
N ALA A 165 -11.22 0.72 -5.31
CA ALA A 165 -10.59 0.91 -4.01
C ALA A 165 -10.81 2.35 -3.51
N LEU A 166 -11.76 2.53 -2.60
CA LEU A 166 -12.05 3.83 -1.98
C LEU A 166 -11.11 4.05 -0.80
N THR A 167 -10.55 5.26 -0.69
CA THR A 167 -9.59 5.60 0.37
C THR A 167 -10.17 6.58 1.36
N SER A 168 -9.70 6.52 2.61
CA SER A 168 -9.99 7.52 3.64
C SER A 168 -8.67 8.02 4.25
N ASN A 169 -8.53 9.33 4.36
CA ASN A 169 -7.30 9.96 4.87
C ASN A 169 -7.01 9.57 6.32
N GLN A 170 -5.74 9.28 6.59
CA GLN A 170 -5.23 8.93 7.91
C GLN A 170 -4.05 9.83 8.25
N THR A 171 -3.81 10.04 9.55
CA THR A 171 -2.77 10.99 10.01
C THR A 171 -1.49 10.31 10.45
N LYS A 172 -1.49 8.98 10.57
CA LYS A 172 -0.39 8.20 11.16
C LYS A 172 -0.27 6.81 10.52
N PRO A 173 0.91 6.17 10.59
CA PRO A 173 1.03 4.74 10.38
C PRO A 173 0.15 3.98 11.40
N ALA A 174 -0.29 2.77 11.02
CA ALA A 174 -1.16 1.95 11.87
C ALA A 174 -0.44 0.75 12.51
N ALA A 175 0.84 0.54 12.21
CA ALA A 175 1.64 -0.53 12.78
C ALA A 175 3.10 -0.10 12.93
N TRP A 176 3.83 -0.74 13.84
CA TRP A 176 5.29 -0.75 13.71
C TRP A 176 5.71 -1.49 12.45
N GLU A 177 5.25 -2.72 12.29
CA GLU A 177 5.36 -3.53 11.07
C GLU A 177 4.14 -4.42 10.88
N TYR A 178 3.83 -4.73 9.61
CA TYR A 178 2.83 -5.73 9.23
C TYR A 178 3.52 -7.07 8.95
N ILE A 179 2.83 -8.17 9.28
CA ILE A 179 3.34 -9.55 9.14
C ILE A 179 2.37 -10.47 8.40
#